data_AF-A0A7C9ADJ6-F1
#
_entry.id   AF-A0A7C9ADJ6-F1
#
_cell.length_a   1.000
_cell.length_b   1.000
_cell.length_c   1.000
_cell.angle_alpha   90.00
_cell.angle_beta   90.00
_cell.angle_gamma   90.00
#
_symmetry.space_group_name_H-M   'P 1'
#
loop_
_entity.id
_entity.type
_entity.pdbx_description
1 polymer ?
#
loop_
_entity_poly.entity_id
_entity_poly.type
_entity_poly.pdbx_seq_one_letter_code
_entity_poly.pdbx_strand_id
1 'polypeptide(L)'
;MADQTQDKKYSKSASSSTEKLNNGLLNFQSSVKLKYVKLGYHYLISNALYLVFIPLLASAPFSAVVTKQNFGHLWDVLLLNFATVVICSVLLVFLATVYFMSRPKKVYLVDFACYKPDPARKATKSVCMDRIATYGTFTQGNVEFQRKIFERSGLGDETYVPESVLHIPPKATVDESRKEVEMLMFGAVDELLAKTRLSTKDIGMLITNCSLFNPSPSLSAMIVNRYKLRGNIISYNLGGMGCSAGLISIALAKDLLQVHPNSYALIVSTESMTLNWYCGNDRSMLLPNCLFRMGGAAVLLSN
;
A
#
# COMPACT_ATOMS: atom_id res chain seq x y z
N MET A 1 20.57 41.87 -32.38
CA MET A 1 19.46 41.85 -31.40
C MET A 1 19.15 40.42 -30.90
N ALA A 2 20.13 39.50 -30.86
CA ALA A 2 19.93 38.09 -30.48
C ALA A 2 20.71 37.67 -29.21
N ASP A 3 21.53 38.55 -28.64
CA ASP A 3 22.50 38.20 -27.59
C ASP A 3 21.94 38.40 -26.16
N GLN A 4 21.09 39.42 -25.96
CA GLN A 4 20.52 39.71 -24.62
C GLN A 4 19.41 38.73 -24.18
N THR A 5 18.92 37.88 -25.08
CA THR A 5 17.84 36.92 -24.78
C THR A 5 18.38 35.62 -24.18
N GLN A 6 19.65 35.29 -24.40
CA GLN A 6 20.27 34.05 -23.96
C GLN A 6 20.76 34.14 -22.50
N ASP A 7 21.33 35.29 -22.10
CA ASP A 7 21.77 35.56 -20.72
C ASP A 7 20.61 35.62 -19.72
N LYS A 8 19.47 36.21 -20.10
CA LYS A 8 18.26 36.19 -19.26
C LYS A 8 17.70 34.78 -19.04
N LYS A 9 17.91 33.86 -19.97
CA LYS A 9 17.44 32.47 -19.88
C LYS A 9 18.34 31.63 -18.95
N TYR A 10 19.65 31.86 -18.98
CA TYR A 10 20.61 31.24 -18.07
C TYR A 10 20.46 31.74 -16.62
N SER A 11 20.27 33.04 -16.42
CA SER A 11 20.04 33.64 -15.08
C SER A 11 18.74 33.15 -14.41
N LYS A 12 17.65 32.98 -15.18
CA LYS A 12 16.39 32.37 -14.70
C LYS A 12 16.52 30.88 -14.37
N SER A 13 17.32 30.14 -15.14
CA SER A 13 17.56 28.71 -14.89
C SER A 13 18.40 28.47 -13.63
N ALA A 14 19.42 29.31 -13.40
CA ALA A 14 20.25 29.24 -12.21
C ALA A 14 19.47 29.62 -10.93
N SER A 15 18.67 30.68 -10.96
CA SER A 15 17.83 31.07 -9.81
C SER A 15 16.77 30.02 -9.46
N SER A 16 16.07 29.45 -10.45
CA SER A 16 15.12 28.35 -10.25
C SER A 16 15.77 27.09 -9.66
N SER A 17 17.01 26.78 -10.06
CA SER A 17 17.74 25.61 -9.58
C SER A 17 18.21 25.80 -8.13
N THR A 18 18.68 26.99 -7.79
CA THR A 18 19.07 27.35 -6.42
C THR A 18 17.87 27.42 -5.47
N GLU A 19 16.71 27.93 -5.92
CA GLU A 19 15.46 27.89 -5.14
C GLU A 19 14.95 26.46 -4.92
N LYS A 20 15.01 25.57 -5.93
CA LYS A 20 14.65 24.16 -5.77
C LYS A 20 15.58 23.41 -4.82
N LEU A 21 16.88 23.70 -4.86
CA LEU A 21 17.86 23.09 -3.95
C LEU A 21 17.67 23.59 -2.51
N ASN A 22 17.43 24.89 -2.32
CA ASN A 22 17.13 25.48 -1.01
C ASN A 22 15.80 24.97 -0.44
N ASN A 23 14.77 24.82 -1.27
CA ASN A 23 13.49 24.23 -0.84
C ASN A 23 13.63 22.74 -0.51
N GLY A 24 14.47 21.99 -1.25
CA GLY A 24 14.80 20.60 -0.95
C GLY A 24 15.57 20.45 0.37
N LEU A 25 16.55 21.32 0.63
CA LEU A 25 17.33 21.36 1.88
C LEU A 25 16.48 21.82 3.07
N LEU A 26 15.60 22.81 2.90
CA LEU A 26 14.63 23.24 3.92
C LEU A 26 13.58 22.15 4.22
N ASN A 27 13.12 21.41 3.20
CA ASN A 27 12.24 20.25 3.38
C ASN A 27 12.95 19.06 4.03
N PHE A 28 14.23 18.84 3.70
CA PHE A 28 15.03 17.81 4.35
C PHE A 28 15.34 18.17 5.81
N GLN A 29 15.76 19.41 6.09
CA GLN A 29 15.99 19.90 7.44
C GLN A 29 14.71 19.93 8.28
N SER A 30 13.56 20.32 7.70
CA SER A 30 12.27 20.25 8.40
C SER A 30 11.82 18.81 8.62
N SER A 31 12.03 17.89 7.67
CA SER A 31 11.77 16.44 7.84
C SER A 31 12.66 15.80 8.91
N VAL A 32 13.95 16.14 8.92
CA VAL A 32 14.91 15.69 9.93
C VAL A 32 14.56 16.28 11.30
N LYS A 33 14.26 17.58 11.39
CA LYS A 33 13.73 18.22 12.61
C LYS A 33 12.43 17.56 13.07
N LEU A 34 11.50 17.23 12.17
CA LEU A 34 10.25 16.54 12.52
C LEU A 34 10.50 15.13 13.05
N LYS A 35 11.50 14.42 12.50
CA LYS A 35 11.89 13.08 12.95
C LYS A 35 12.51 13.10 14.34
N TYR A 36 13.39 14.08 14.62
CA TYR A 36 13.96 14.28 15.96
C TYR A 36 12.95 14.83 16.96
N VAL A 37 12.02 15.67 16.53
CA VAL A 37 10.90 16.13 17.37
C VAL A 37 9.97 14.96 17.68
N LYS A 38 9.61 14.12 16.71
CA LYS A 38 8.83 12.88 16.95
C LYS A 38 9.57 11.91 17.86
N LEU A 39 10.89 11.76 17.72
CA LEU A 39 11.70 10.93 18.61
C LEU A 39 11.77 11.51 20.02
N GLY A 40 11.95 12.83 20.15
CA GLY A 40 11.93 13.56 21.41
C GLY A 40 10.57 13.46 22.09
N TYR A 41 9.46 13.68 21.38
CA TYR A 41 8.10 13.48 21.89
C TYR A 41 7.85 12.02 22.27
N HIS A 42 8.30 11.06 21.47
CA HIS A 42 8.18 9.64 21.79
C HIS A 42 8.95 9.29 23.07
N TYR A 43 10.12 9.90 23.28
CA TYR A 43 10.93 9.70 24.49
C TYR A 43 10.31 10.40 25.71
N LEU A 44 9.83 11.63 25.54
CA LEU A 44 9.22 12.45 26.59
C LEU A 44 7.90 11.83 27.04
N ILE A 45 7.13 11.24 26.11
CA ILE A 45 5.88 10.59 26.45
C ILE A 45 6.08 9.15 26.96
N SER A 46 6.93 8.35 26.33
CA SER A 46 7.23 6.99 26.83
C SER A 46 7.84 7.02 28.23
N ASN A 47 8.56 8.10 28.55
CA ASN A 47 9.10 8.35 29.89
C ASN A 47 8.30 9.39 30.68
N ALA A 48 7.09 9.78 30.27
CA ALA A 48 6.30 10.80 30.98
C ALA A 48 5.98 10.37 32.42
N LEU A 49 5.72 9.06 32.62
CA LEU A 49 5.59 8.49 33.96
C LEU A 49 6.87 8.71 34.77
N TYR A 50 8.05 8.42 34.22
CA TYR A 50 9.32 8.66 34.92
C TYR A 50 9.59 10.16 35.13
N LEU A 51 9.29 11.03 34.17
CA LEU A 51 9.48 12.48 34.29
C LEU A 51 8.55 13.14 35.32
N VAL A 52 7.40 12.52 35.61
CA VAL A 52 6.47 12.98 36.68
C VAL A 52 6.77 12.29 38.00
N PHE A 53 7.02 10.97 38.00
CA PHE A 53 7.29 10.20 39.21
C PHE A 53 8.68 10.42 39.78
N ILE A 54 9.72 10.70 38.98
CA ILE A 54 11.08 10.96 39.50
C ILE A 54 11.13 12.25 40.32
N PRO A 55 10.55 13.39 39.89
CA PRO A 55 10.42 14.57 40.75
C PRO A 55 9.53 14.32 41.97
N LEU A 56 8.45 13.54 41.84
CA LEU A 56 7.57 13.18 42.95
C LEU A 56 8.32 12.33 44.01
N LEU A 57 9.08 11.33 43.55
CA LEU A 57 9.93 10.46 44.38
C LEU A 57 11.19 11.18 44.88
N ALA A 58 11.71 12.19 44.18
CA ALA A 58 12.82 13.03 44.62
C ALA A 58 12.36 14.12 45.61
N SER A 59 11.07 14.50 45.59
CA SER A 59 10.45 15.29 46.65
C SER A 59 10.14 14.46 47.91
N ALA A 60 10.05 13.13 47.79
CA ALA A 60 9.85 12.23 48.93
C ALA A 60 11.00 12.25 49.97
N PRO A 61 12.32 12.28 49.62
CA PRO A 61 13.38 12.44 50.59
C PRO A 61 13.50 13.87 51.15
N PHE A 62 13.03 14.91 50.43
CA PHE A 62 12.86 16.26 51.03
C PHE A 62 11.74 16.26 52.07
N SER A 63 10.70 15.44 51.84
CA SER A 63 9.61 15.20 52.79
C SER A 63 10.07 14.36 53.99
N ALA A 64 10.97 13.38 53.78
CA ALA A 64 11.52 12.53 54.84
C ALA A 64 12.34 13.31 55.89
N VAL A 65 13.03 14.39 55.49
CA VAL A 65 13.72 15.31 56.43
C VAL A 65 12.71 16.14 57.26
N VAL A 66 11.47 16.28 56.79
CA VAL A 66 10.37 17.00 57.47
C VAL A 66 9.44 16.04 58.25
N THR A 67 9.67 14.71 58.18
CA THR A 67 8.77 13.67 58.72
C THR A 67 8.96 13.39 60.23
N LYS A 68 8.98 14.42 61.07
CA LYS A 68 8.63 14.24 62.49
C LYS A 68 7.47 15.08 63.00
N GLN A 69 6.88 15.94 62.18
CA GLN A 69 5.65 16.64 62.55
C GLN A 69 4.63 16.71 61.40
N ASN A 70 3.44 16.17 61.69
CA ASN A 70 2.12 16.57 61.20
C ASN A 70 1.67 16.17 59.79
N PHE A 71 0.84 15.12 59.72
CA PHE A 71 -0.09 14.85 58.61
C PHE A 71 -1.00 16.04 58.26
N GLY A 72 -1.30 16.93 59.21
CA GLY A 72 -2.06 18.17 58.96
C GLY A 72 -1.34 19.18 58.06
N HIS A 73 -0.01 19.25 58.12
CA HIS A 73 0.78 20.17 57.28
C HIS A 73 0.80 19.73 55.81
N LEU A 74 0.64 18.43 55.54
CA LEU A 74 0.48 17.92 54.18
C LEU A 74 -0.84 18.40 53.55
N TRP A 75 -1.91 18.45 54.34
CA TRP A 75 -3.23 18.94 53.93
C TRP A 75 -3.22 20.46 53.71
N ASP A 76 -2.51 21.21 54.57
CA ASP A 76 -2.33 22.66 54.42
C ASP A 76 -1.45 23.01 53.20
N VAL A 77 -0.40 22.24 52.91
CA VAL A 77 0.45 22.42 51.71
C VAL A 77 -0.31 22.06 50.42
N LEU A 78 -1.20 21.07 50.47
CA LEU A 78 -2.10 20.71 49.36
C LEU A 78 -3.16 21.79 49.10
N LEU A 79 -3.70 22.41 50.15
CA LEU A 79 -4.64 23.54 50.07
C LEU A 79 -3.95 24.82 49.58
N LEU A 80 -2.75 25.15 50.07
CA LEU A 80 -1.96 26.31 49.63
C LEU A 80 -1.47 26.19 48.18
N ASN A 81 -1.22 24.96 47.71
CA ASN A 81 -0.78 24.69 46.35
C ASN A 81 -1.88 24.05 45.50
N PHE A 82 -3.15 24.31 45.82
CA PHE A 82 -4.29 23.84 45.03
C PHE A 82 -4.13 24.23 43.55
N ALA A 83 -3.66 25.45 43.29
CA ALA A 83 -3.33 25.91 41.94
C ALA A 83 -2.28 25.03 41.24
N THR A 84 -1.20 24.66 41.94
CA THR A 84 -0.12 23.80 41.40
C THR A 84 -0.63 22.39 41.10
N VAL A 85 -1.42 21.79 41.99
CA VAL A 85 -2.01 20.45 41.79
C VAL A 85 -2.99 20.46 40.61
N VAL A 86 -3.80 21.52 40.49
CA VAL A 86 -4.70 21.70 39.34
C VAL A 86 -3.90 21.88 38.04
N ILE A 87 -2.84 22.69 38.03
CA ILE A 87 -1.99 22.88 36.84
C ILE A 87 -1.32 21.58 36.42
N CYS A 88 -0.72 20.83 37.36
CA CYS A 88 -0.07 19.55 37.08
C CYS A 88 -1.07 18.49 36.57
N SER A 89 -2.27 18.42 37.15
CA SER A 89 -3.30 17.47 36.70
C SER A 89 -3.84 17.83 35.31
N VAL A 90 -4.10 19.11 35.03
CA VAL A 90 -4.49 19.60 33.70
C VAL A 90 -3.40 19.32 32.67
N LEU A 91 -2.12 19.57 33.01
CA LEU A 91 -0.99 19.28 32.13
C LEU A 91 -0.87 17.77 31.86
N LEU A 92 -1.04 16.93 32.87
CA LEU A 92 -1.00 15.46 32.72
C LEU A 92 -2.12 14.98 31.81
N VAL A 93 -3.37 15.43 32.05
CA VAL A 93 -4.52 15.09 31.20
C VAL A 93 -4.30 15.58 29.77
N PHE A 94 -3.78 16.80 29.58
CA PHE A 94 -3.46 17.34 28.27
C PHE A 94 -2.40 16.50 27.54
N LEU A 95 -1.27 16.18 28.20
CA LEU A 95 -0.20 15.35 27.62
C LEU A 95 -0.66 13.92 27.33
N ALA A 96 -1.45 13.32 28.23
CA ALA A 96 -2.05 12.01 28.01
C ALA A 96 -3.00 12.04 26.81
N THR A 97 -3.86 13.06 26.70
CA THR A 97 -4.79 13.24 25.57
C THR A 97 -4.03 13.39 24.26
N VAL A 98 -3.04 14.29 24.21
CA VAL A 98 -2.18 14.49 23.03
C VAL A 98 -1.47 13.20 22.66
N TYR A 99 -0.96 12.44 23.63
CA TYR A 99 -0.32 11.16 23.37
C TYR A 99 -1.26 10.14 22.75
N PHE A 100 -2.42 9.90 23.36
CA PHE A 100 -3.39 8.94 22.85
C PHE A 100 -3.91 9.34 21.47
N MET A 101 -4.10 10.64 21.22
CA MET A 101 -4.50 11.16 19.90
C MET A 101 -3.37 11.10 18.85
N SER A 102 -2.11 11.15 19.27
CA SER A 102 -0.95 11.08 18.37
C SER A 102 -0.52 9.65 18.02
N ARG A 103 -1.11 8.63 18.66
CA ARG A 103 -0.80 7.23 18.35
C ARG A 103 -1.31 6.89 16.95
N PRO A 104 -0.51 6.16 16.14
CA PRO A 104 -0.98 5.67 14.86
C PRO A 104 -2.17 4.72 15.09
N LYS A 105 -3.18 4.84 14.26
CA LYS A 105 -4.33 3.95 14.28
C LYS A 105 -3.92 2.57 13.82
N LYS A 106 -4.44 1.55 14.49
CA LYS A 106 -4.26 0.18 14.04
C LYS A 106 -5.03 0.00 12.74
N VAL A 107 -4.42 -0.70 11.77
CA VAL A 107 -5.06 -1.05 10.51
C VAL A 107 -5.26 -2.55 10.51
N TYR A 108 -6.49 -2.97 10.24
CA TYR A 108 -6.93 -4.34 10.30
C TYR A 108 -7.25 -4.84 8.90
N LEU A 109 -6.85 -6.09 8.62
CA LEU A 109 -7.39 -6.85 7.52
C LEU A 109 -8.81 -7.30 7.90
N VAL A 110 -9.81 -6.77 7.20
CA VAL A 110 -11.21 -7.11 7.44
C VAL A 110 -11.52 -8.44 6.77
N ASP A 111 -11.22 -8.56 5.47
CA ASP A 111 -11.39 -9.79 4.69
C ASP A 111 -10.59 -9.69 3.37
N PHE A 112 -10.48 -10.80 2.65
CA PHE A 112 -9.91 -10.86 1.30
C PHE A 112 -10.61 -11.93 0.44
N ALA A 113 -10.47 -11.80 -0.87
CA ALA A 113 -10.90 -12.80 -1.83
C ALA A 113 -9.87 -12.93 -2.95
N CYS A 114 -9.71 -14.15 -3.45
CA CYS A 114 -8.87 -14.45 -4.59
C CYS A 114 -9.75 -15.08 -5.66
N TYR A 115 -9.82 -14.44 -6.81
CA TYR A 115 -10.66 -14.94 -7.89
C TYR A 115 -10.11 -16.27 -8.43
N LYS A 116 -11.00 -17.27 -8.47
CA LYS A 116 -10.72 -18.57 -9.09
C LYS A 116 -11.34 -18.60 -10.49
N PRO A 117 -10.54 -18.69 -11.57
CA PRO A 117 -11.06 -18.75 -12.92
C PRO A 117 -11.87 -20.03 -13.21
N ASP A 118 -12.70 -19.95 -14.24
CA ASP A 118 -13.48 -21.10 -14.75
C ASP A 118 -12.56 -22.28 -15.11
N PRO A 119 -12.94 -23.54 -14.78
CA PRO A 119 -12.21 -24.74 -15.15
C PRO A 119 -11.85 -24.86 -16.64
N ALA A 120 -12.62 -24.27 -17.56
CA ALA A 120 -12.33 -24.25 -19.00
C ALA A 120 -10.99 -23.56 -19.32
N ARG A 121 -10.50 -22.69 -18.43
CA ARG A 121 -9.22 -21.96 -18.55
C ARG A 121 -8.06 -22.66 -17.84
N LYS A 122 -8.28 -23.87 -17.33
CA LYS A 122 -7.25 -24.64 -16.65
C LYS A 122 -6.14 -25.02 -17.63
N ALA A 123 -4.92 -24.68 -17.27
CA ALA A 123 -3.73 -24.86 -18.08
C ALA A 123 -2.87 -25.97 -17.45
N THR A 124 -3.24 -27.23 -17.74
CA THR A 124 -2.40 -28.37 -17.36
C THR A 124 -1.09 -28.32 -18.15
N LYS A 125 -0.05 -28.97 -17.64
CA LYS A 125 1.25 -29.03 -18.33
C LYS A 125 1.10 -29.60 -19.75
N SER A 126 0.28 -30.63 -19.91
CA SER A 126 0.01 -31.23 -21.23
C SER A 126 -0.65 -30.25 -22.17
N VAL A 127 -1.72 -29.57 -21.74
CA VAL A 127 -2.42 -28.57 -22.56
C VAL A 127 -1.47 -27.43 -22.96
N CYS A 128 -0.69 -26.90 -22.02
CA CYS A 128 0.31 -25.86 -22.34
C CYS A 128 1.35 -26.34 -23.35
N MET A 129 1.87 -27.55 -23.19
CA MET A 129 2.87 -28.12 -24.10
C MET A 129 2.29 -28.40 -25.49
N ASP A 130 1.06 -28.91 -25.57
CA ASP A 130 0.36 -29.15 -26.83
C ASP A 130 0.14 -27.83 -27.58
N ARG A 131 -0.27 -26.76 -26.87
CA ARG A 131 -0.44 -25.43 -27.45
C ARG A 131 0.88 -24.85 -27.96
N ILE A 132 1.95 -24.91 -27.15
CA ILE A 132 3.30 -24.44 -27.52
C ILE A 132 3.82 -25.18 -28.76
N ALA A 133 3.62 -26.49 -28.84
CA ALA A 133 4.03 -27.28 -30.00
C ALA A 133 3.20 -26.94 -31.25
N THR A 134 1.89 -26.72 -31.08
CA THR A 134 0.97 -26.42 -32.19
C THR A 134 1.15 -25.01 -32.75
N TYR A 135 1.64 -24.04 -31.95
CA TYR A 135 1.90 -22.68 -32.44
C TYR A 135 2.90 -22.61 -33.59
N GLY A 136 3.83 -23.57 -33.68
CA GLY A 136 4.82 -23.63 -34.77
C GLY A 136 5.84 -22.47 -34.78
N THR A 137 5.83 -21.59 -33.78
CA THR A 137 6.73 -20.42 -33.68
C THR A 137 8.07 -20.75 -33.02
N PHE A 138 8.13 -21.83 -32.23
CA PHE A 138 9.31 -22.16 -31.43
C PHE A 138 10.14 -23.28 -32.07
N THR A 139 11.46 -23.15 -32.00
CA THR A 139 12.37 -24.23 -32.39
C THR A 139 12.20 -25.45 -31.48
N GLN A 140 12.49 -26.65 -31.97
CA GLN A 140 12.40 -27.89 -31.19
C GLN A 140 13.20 -27.82 -29.87
N GLY A 141 14.40 -27.22 -29.92
CA GLY A 141 15.22 -27.01 -28.73
C GLY A 141 14.56 -26.09 -27.68
N ASN A 142 13.77 -25.11 -28.11
CA ASN A 142 13.04 -24.20 -27.22
C ASN A 142 11.71 -24.79 -26.71
N VAL A 143 11.07 -25.66 -27.48
CA VAL A 143 9.93 -26.47 -27.00
C VAL A 143 10.40 -27.38 -25.87
N GLU A 144 11.52 -28.09 -26.05
CA GLU A 144 12.11 -28.94 -25.02
C GLU A 144 12.58 -28.16 -23.78
N PHE A 145 13.13 -26.96 -24.00
CA PHE A 145 13.49 -26.06 -22.90
C PHE A 145 12.27 -25.67 -22.05
N GLN A 146 11.17 -25.26 -22.69
CA GLN A 146 9.94 -24.92 -21.99
C GLN A 146 9.34 -26.14 -21.26
N ARG A 147 9.37 -27.34 -21.87
CA ARG A 147 8.96 -28.59 -21.22
C ARG A 147 9.70 -28.82 -19.90
N LYS A 148 11.03 -28.71 -19.91
CA LYS A 148 11.87 -28.86 -18.71
C LYS A 148 11.50 -27.84 -17.61
N ILE A 149 11.11 -26.62 -17.98
CA ILE A 149 10.64 -25.62 -17.01
C ILE A 149 9.29 -26.04 -16.42
N PHE A 150 8.31 -26.45 -17.23
CA PHE A 150 7.01 -26.91 -16.69
C PHE A 150 7.15 -28.10 -15.75
N GLU A 151 8.06 -29.03 -16.03
CA GLU A 151 8.33 -30.18 -15.17
C GLU A 151 8.98 -29.79 -13.84
N ARG A 152 9.86 -28.78 -13.84
CA ARG A 152 10.71 -28.42 -12.69
C ARG A 152 10.29 -27.15 -11.94
N SER A 153 9.34 -26.38 -12.45
CA SER A 153 8.91 -25.08 -11.87
C SER A 153 8.12 -25.20 -10.56
N GLY A 154 7.66 -26.39 -10.18
CA GLY A 154 6.78 -26.60 -9.03
C GLY A 154 5.33 -26.18 -9.27
N LEU A 155 4.97 -25.71 -10.47
CA LEU A 155 3.57 -25.44 -10.84
C LEU A 155 2.82 -26.76 -11.06
N GLY A 156 1.66 -26.87 -10.43
CA GLY A 156 0.72 -27.98 -10.63
C GLY A 156 -0.22 -27.76 -11.82
N ASP A 157 -1.06 -28.75 -12.09
CA ASP A 157 -2.07 -28.70 -13.16
C ASP A 157 -3.31 -27.88 -12.79
N GLU A 158 -3.44 -27.47 -11.54
CA GLU A 158 -4.51 -26.59 -11.03
C GLU A 158 -4.18 -25.09 -11.22
N THR A 159 -3.56 -24.75 -12.35
CA THR A 159 -3.22 -23.37 -12.72
C THR A 159 -4.01 -22.91 -13.93
N TYR A 160 -4.10 -21.59 -14.15
CA TYR A 160 -4.97 -21.00 -15.15
C TYR A 160 -4.21 -19.97 -16.00
N VAL A 161 -4.56 -19.87 -17.28
CA VAL A 161 -4.03 -18.89 -18.24
C VAL A 161 -5.20 -18.20 -18.94
N PRO A 162 -5.03 -17.01 -19.54
CA PRO A 162 -6.13 -16.36 -20.23
C PRO A 162 -6.50 -17.09 -21.51
N GLU A 163 -7.77 -16.99 -21.90
CA GLU A 163 -8.30 -17.61 -23.12
C GLU A 163 -7.51 -17.20 -24.37
N SER A 164 -7.05 -15.95 -24.40
CA SER A 164 -6.18 -15.40 -25.44
C SER A 164 -4.90 -16.20 -25.66
N VAL A 165 -4.36 -16.84 -24.62
CA VAL A 165 -3.15 -17.68 -24.64
C VAL A 165 -3.50 -19.15 -24.94
N LEU A 166 -4.76 -19.56 -24.88
CA LEU A 166 -5.21 -20.90 -25.27
C LEU A 166 -5.63 -20.98 -26.75
N HIS A 167 -5.93 -19.84 -27.38
CA HIS A 167 -6.25 -19.75 -28.80
C HIS A 167 -5.04 -20.04 -29.69
N ILE A 168 -5.28 -20.66 -30.86
CA ILE A 168 -4.27 -20.96 -31.87
C ILE A 168 -4.59 -20.19 -33.15
N PRO A 169 -3.80 -19.18 -33.54
CA PRO A 169 -2.67 -18.57 -32.80
C PRO A 169 -3.13 -17.72 -31.59
N PRO A 170 -2.22 -17.36 -30.66
CA PRO A 170 -2.56 -16.52 -29.50
C PRO A 170 -3.13 -15.17 -29.92
N LYS A 171 -4.18 -14.73 -29.24
CA LYS A 171 -4.86 -13.46 -29.51
C LYS A 171 -4.43 -12.37 -28.55
N ALA A 172 -3.24 -11.81 -28.76
CA ALA A 172 -2.69 -10.72 -27.95
C ALA A 172 -3.27 -9.36 -28.39
N THR A 173 -4.44 -8.99 -27.87
CA THR A 173 -5.07 -7.69 -28.15
C THR A 173 -5.44 -6.97 -26.86
N VAL A 174 -5.52 -5.63 -26.94
CA VAL A 174 -5.92 -4.77 -25.80
C VAL A 174 -7.30 -5.16 -25.28
N ASP A 175 -8.22 -5.55 -26.17
CA ASP A 175 -9.58 -5.96 -25.79
C ASP A 175 -9.58 -7.28 -25.02
N GLU A 176 -8.77 -8.26 -25.41
CA GLU A 176 -8.64 -9.51 -24.66
C GLU A 176 -7.95 -9.28 -23.30
N SER A 177 -6.94 -8.40 -23.21
CA SER A 177 -6.37 -7.97 -21.92
C SER A 177 -7.40 -7.29 -21.04
N ARG A 178 -8.26 -6.44 -21.62
CA ARG A 178 -9.35 -5.78 -20.88
C ARG A 178 -10.33 -6.80 -20.33
N LYS A 179 -10.77 -7.77 -21.13
CA LYS A 179 -11.65 -8.85 -20.68
C LYS A 179 -11.03 -9.70 -19.58
N GLU A 180 -9.75 -10.04 -19.71
CA GLU A 180 -8.98 -10.78 -18.69
C GLU A 180 -9.00 -10.04 -17.36
N VAL A 181 -8.56 -8.77 -17.36
CA VAL A 181 -8.44 -7.97 -16.14
C VAL A 181 -9.80 -7.67 -15.52
N GLU A 182 -10.82 -7.33 -16.32
CA GLU A 182 -12.18 -7.13 -15.81
C GLU A 182 -12.71 -8.38 -15.11
N MET A 183 -12.52 -9.56 -15.69
CA MET A 183 -12.96 -10.83 -15.12
C MET A 183 -12.26 -11.13 -13.79
N LEU A 184 -10.93 -10.98 -13.72
CA LEU A 184 -10.16 -11.21 -12.49
C LEU A 184 -10.50 -10.19 -11.39
N MET A 185 -10.58 -8.92 -11.76
CA MET A 185 -10.82 -7.79 -10.87
C MET A 185 -12.24 -7.80 -10.31
N PHE A 186 -13.25 -7.90 -11.18
CA PHE A 186 -14.65 -7.90 -10.76
C PHE A 186 -15.00 -9.18 -10.00
N GLY A 187 -14.53 -10.35 -10.45
CA GLY A 187 -14.79 -11.59 -9.74
C GLY A 187 -14.22 -11.59 -8.32
N ALA A 188 -13.01 -11.05 -8.10
CA ALA A 188 -12.44 -10.92 -6.76
C ALA A 188 -13.22 -9.94 -5.88
N VAL A 189 -13.63 -8.79 -6.44
CA VAL A 189 -14.40 -7.78 -5.69
C VAL A 189 -15.80 -8.29 -5.37
N ASP A 190 -16.48 -8.97 -6.30
CA ASP A 190 -17.80 -9.56 -6.10
C ASP A 190 -17.79 -10.55 -4.94
N GLU A 191 -16.80 -11.46 -4.90
CA GLU A 191 -16.65 -12.44 -3.82
C GLU A 191 -16.40 -11.76 -2.47
N LEU A 192 -15.52 -10.75 -2.42
CA LEU A 192 -15.21 -10.00 -1.21
C LEU A 192 -16.43 -9.24 -0.67
N LEU A 193 -17.19 -8.58 -1.55
CA LEU A 193 -18.41 -7.86 -1.17
C LEU A 193 -19.50 -8.84 -0.70
N ALA A 194 -19.60 -10.02 -1.32
CA ALA A 194 -20.54 -11.05 -0.88
C ALA A 194 -20.20 -11.60 0.52
N LYS A 195 -18.91 -11.81 0.82
CA LYS A 195 -18.46 -12.26 2.16
C LYS A 195 -18.70 -11.21 3.24
N THR A 196 -18.33 -9.97 2.97
CA THR A 196 -18.36 -8.88 3.95
C THR A 196 -19.73 -8.23 4.10
N ARG A 197 -20.61 -8.34 3.09
CA ARG A 197 -21.93 -7.70 3.01
C ARG A 197 -21.87 -6.17 3.16
N LEU A 198 -20.73 -5.57 2.83
CA LEU A 198 -20.54 -4.13 2.91
C LEU A 198 -21.23 -3.41 1.76
N SER A 199 -21.74 -2.20 2.05
CA SER A 199 -22.21 -1.32 0.99
C SER A 199 -21.00 -0.79 0.21
N THR A 200 -21.11 -0.77 -1.11
CA THR A 200 -20.08 -0.17 -1.97
C THR A 200 -19.88 1.33 -1.70
N LYS A 201 -20.83 1.98 -1.03
CA LYS A 201 -20.74 3.38 -0.60
C LYS A 201 -19.88 3.59 0.66
N ASP A 202 -19.66 2.54 1.45
CA ASP A 202 -18.83 2.60 2.66
C ASP A 202 -17.33 2.56 2.32
N ILE A 203 -16.98 2.09 1.11
CA ILE A 203 -15.61 2.04 0.60
C ILE A 203 -15.13 3.46 0.32
N GLY A 204 -14.14 3.88 1.08
CA GLY A 204 -13.63 5.24 1.01
C GLY A 204 -12.39 5.44 0.16
N MET A 205 -11.65 4.36 -0.06
CA MET A 205 -10.43 4.35 -0.85
C MET A 205 -10.41 3.13 -1.75
N LEU A 206 -9.89 3.32 -2.96
CA LEU A 206 -9.64 2.24 -3.92
C LEU A 206 -8.20 2.33 -4.40
N ILE A 207 -7.46 1.24 -4.27
CA ILE A 207 -6.10 1.12 -4.80
C ILE A 207 -6.07 -0.08 -5.73
N THR A 208 -5.95 0.16 -7.03
CA THR A 208 -5.72 -0.90 -8.01
C THR A 208 -4.24 -1.01 -8.31
N ASN A 209 -3.75 -2.22 -8.55
CA ASN A 209 -2.42 -2.42 -9.12
C ASN A 209 -2.44 -3.46 -10.24
N CYS A 210 -1.71 -3.14 -11.31
CA CYS A 210 -1.41 -4.02 -12.44
C CYS A 210 -0.17 -3.49 -13.15
N SER A 211 0.86 -4.33 -13.33
CA SER A 211 2.14 -3.86 -13.86
C SER A 211 2.10 -3.70 -15.38
N LEU A 212 1.47 -4.65 -16.05
CA LEU A 212 1.59 -4.87 -17.49
C LEU A 212 0.40 -4.32 -18.29
N PHE A 213 -0.70 -3.92 -17.64
CA PHE A 213 -1.88 -3.40 -18.31
C PHE A 213 -2.49 -2.20 -17.58
N ASN A 214 -2.25 -1.01 -18.13
CA ASN A 214 -2.74 0.27 -17.58
C ASN A 214 -3.49 1.06 -18.67
N PRO A 215 -4.74 0.66 -19.00
CA PRO A 215 -5.51 1.27 -20.08
C PRO A 215 -6.09 2.64 -19.69
N SER A 216 -6.66 3.32 -20.69
CA SER A 216 -7.62 4.41 -20.49
C SER A 216 -9.02 3.92 -20.91
N PRO A 217 -10.07 4.07 -20.06
CA PRO A 217 -10.04 4.47 -18.65
C PRO A 217 -9.24 3.50 -17.78
N SER A 218 -8.72 3.98 -16.64
CA SER A 218 -7.90 3.19 -15.70
C SER A 218 -8.69 2.06 -15.04
N LEU A 219 -7.99 1.07 -14.49
CA LEU A 219 -8.61 -0.05 -13.77
C LEU A 219 -9.45 0.44 -12.58
N SER A 220 -8.91 1.41 -11.83
CA SER A 220 -9.64 2.06 -10.74
C SER A 220 -10.93 2.73 -11.22
N ALA A 221 -10.92 3.44 -12.35
CA ALA A 221 -12.10 4.08 -12.92
C ALA A 221 -13.15 3.03 -13.37
N MET A 222 -12.70 1.89 -13.89
CA MET A 222 -13.57 0.78 -14.28
C MET A 222 -14.30 0.19 -13.06
N ILE A 223 -13.61 -0.04 -11.94
CA ILE A 223 -14.24 -0.48 -10.67
C ILE A 223 -15.22 0.58 -10.16
N VAL A 224 -14.80 1.86 -10.08
CA VAL A 224 -15.65 2.96 -9.60
C VAL A 224 -16.96 3.01 -10.39
N ASN A 225 -16.87 2.91 -11.71
CA ASN A 225 -18.04 2.93 -12.58
C ASN A 225 -18.90 1.66 -12.47
N ARG A 226 -18.29 0.48 -12.34
CA ARG A 226 -19.00 -0.81 -12.25
C ARG A 226 -19.81 -0.93 -10.96
N TYR A 227 -19.20 -0.63 -9.82
CA TYR A 227 -19.79 -0.79 -8.48
C TYR A 227 -20.51 0.45 -7.96
N LYS A 228 -20.50 1.53 -8.75
CA LYS A 228 -21.07 2.82 -8.39
C LYS A 228 -20.56 3.26 -7.02
N LEU A 229 -19.24 3.25 -6.84
CA LEU A 229 -18.59 3.71 -5.61
C LEU A 229 -18.96 5.19 -5.35
N ARG A 230 -18.71 5.67 -4.13
CA ARG A 230 -19.04 7.06 -3.76
C ARG A 230 -18.25 8.06 -4.62
N GLY A 231 -18.86 9.22 -4.92
CA GLY A 231 -18.27 10.22 -5.82
C GLY A 231 -17.02 10.92 -5.28
N ASN A 232 -16.82 10.90 -3.96
CA ASN A 232 -15.65 11.43 -3.26
C ASN A 232 -14.64 10.33 -2.88
N ILE A 233 -14.62 9.21 -3.61
CA ILE A 233 -13.66 8.14 -3.36
C ILE A 233 -12.23 8.60 -3.70
N ILE A 234 -11.27 8.21 -2.87
CA ILE A 234 -9.85 8.41 -3.15
C ILE A 234 -9.37 7.19 -3.93
N SER A 235 -9.06 7.37 -5.22
CA SER A 235 -8.65 6.26 -6.09
C SER A 235 -7.21 6.37 -6.58
N TYR A 236 -6.43 5.30 -6.45
CA TYR A 236 -5.09 5.16 -6.99
C TYR A 236 -5.03 3.99 -7.98
N ASN A 237 -4.30 4.16 -9.08
CA ASN A 237 -3.99 3.09 -10.03
C ASN A 237 -2.47 2.97 -10.17
N LEU A 238 -1.92 1.89 -9.64
CA LEU A 238 -0.48 1.65 -9.55
C LEU A 238 -0.04 0.73 -10.69
N GLY A 239 1.03 1.11 -11.40
CA GLY A 239 1.63 0.32 -12.46
C GLY A 239 3.15 0.26 -12.37
N GLY A 240 3.77 -0.68 -13.07
CA GLY A 240 5.22 -0.81 -13.19
C GLY A 240 5.99 -1.27 -11.94
N MET A 241 5.31 -1.78 -10.91
CA MET A 241 5.94 -2.22 -9.64
C MET A 241 6.23 -3.73 -9.58
N GLY A 242 5.78 -4.49 -10.58
CA GLY A 242 5.98 -5.93 -10.66
C GLY A 242 5.38 -6.68 -9.47
N CYS A 243 5.99 -7.80 -9.10
CA CYS A 243 5.49 -8.69 -8.04
C CYS A 243 5.41 -8.05 -6.63
N SER A 244 6.03 -6.89 -6.43
CA SER A 244 5.98 -6.15 -5.16
C SER A 244 4.74 -5.24 -5.01
N ALA A 245 3.98 -5.03 -6.09
CA ALA A 245 2.86 -4.08 -6.16
C ALA A 245 1.80 -4.32 -5.08
N GLY A 246 1.54 -5.58 -4.72
CA GLY A 246 0.59 -5.93 -3.65
C GLY A 246 0.98 -5.36 -2.29
N LEU A 247 2.24 -5.56 -1.85
CA LEU A 247 2.73 -5.03 -0.58
C LEU A 247 2.83 -3.50 -0.59
N ILE A 248 3.22 -2.91 -1.72
CA ILE A 248 3.25 -1.45 -1.87
C ILE A 248 1.84 -0.86 -1.75
N SER A 249 0.83 -1.53 -2.31
CA SER A 249 -0.57 -1.13 -2.20
C SER A 249 -1.08 -1.20 -0.75
N ILE A 250 -0.70 -2.24 -0.01
CA ILE A 250 -1.02 -2.37 1.42
C ILE A 250 -0.35 -1.26 2.23
N ALA A 251 0.92 -0.94 1.95
CA ALA A 251 1.62 0.16 2.61
C ALA A 251 0.95 1.51 2.36
N LEU A 252 0.58 1.79 1.10
CA LEU A 252 -0.16 2.99 0.73
C LEU A 252 -1.52 3.07 1.46
N ALA A 253 -2.28 1.97 1.47
CA ALA A 253 -3.56 1.91 2.17
C ALA A 253 -3.40 2.18 3.67
N LYS A 254 -2.38 1.60 4.30
CA LYS A 254 -2.07 1.82 5.71
C LYS A 254 -1.82 3.29 6.01
N ASP A 255 -1.03 3.98 5.19
CA ASP A 255 -0.70 5.39 5.37
C ASP A 255 -1.93 6.29 5.17
N LEU A 256 -2.76 5.99 4.17
CA LEU A 256 -4.03 6.70 3.95
C LEU A 256 -4.99 6.50 5.13
N LEU A 257 -5.09 5.29 5.67
CA LEU A 257 -5.91 4.97 6.83
C LEU A 257 -5.39 5.63 8.12
N GLN A 258 -4.16 6.15 8.18
CA GLN A 258 -3.74 6.97 9.32
C GLN A 258 -4.44 8.33 9.34
N VAL A 259 -4.69 8.92 8.17
CA VAL A 259 -5.22 10.28 8.04
C VAL A 259 -6.73 10.33 7.80
N HIS A 260 -7.34 9.23 7.36
CA HIS A 260 -8.79 9.14 7.13
C HIS A 260 -9.46 8.23 8.18
N PRO A 261 -10.08 8.77 9.25
CA PRO A 261 -10.79 7.98 10.27
C PRO A 261 -11.97 7.19 9.68
N ASN A 262 -12.26 6.03 10.28
CA ASN A 262 -13.49 5.25 10.06
C ASN A 262 -13.78 5.00 8.58
N SER A 263 -12.77 4.51 7.85
CA SER A 263 -12.86 4.33 6.40
C SER A 263 -12.42 2.93 6.01
N TYR A 264 -13.05 2.39 4.97
CA TYR A 264 -12.58 1.18 4.32
C TYR A 264 -11.67 1.50 3.13
N ALA A 265 -10.58 0.76 3.01
CA ALA A 265 -9.70 0.78 1.85
C ALA A 265 -9.78 -0.56 1.12
N LEU A 266 -10.24 -0.52 -0.14
CA LEU A 266 -10.27 -1.65 -1.04
C LEU A 266 -9.01 -1.66 -1.90
N ILE A 267 -8.22 -2.72 -1.81
CA ILE A 267 -7.08 -2.96 -2.68
C ILE A 267 -7.45 -4.05 -3.66
N VAL A 268 -7.20 -3.84 -4.95
CA VAL A 268 -7.39 -4.87 -5.98
C VAL A 268 -6.10 -5.04 -6.77
N SER A 269 -5.55 -6.25 -6.70
CA SER A 269 -4.28 -6.63 -7.30
C SER A 269 -4.50 -7.68 -8.36
N THR A 270 -4.02 -7.43 -9.58
CA THR A 270 -4.14 -8.38 -10.70
C THR A 270 -3.05 -8.10 -11.73
N GLU A 271 -2.79 -9.07 -12.60
CA GLU A 271 -1.78 -8.94 -13.66
C GLU A 271 -2.38 -9.48 -14.96
N SER A 272 -2.20 -8.75 -16.07
CA SER A 272 -2.62 -9.24 -17.40
C SER A 272 -1.47 -9.94 -18.09
N MET A 273 -1.73 -11.17 -18.52
CA MET A 273 -0.76 -11.95 -19.28
C MET A 273 -0.95 -11.81 -20.78
N THR A 274 -2.15 -11.47 -21.24
CA THR A 274 -2.57 -11.54 -22.65
C THR A 274 -1.62 -10.83 -23.63
N LEU A 275 -1.17 -9.61 -23.32
CA LEU A 275 -0.31 -8.83 -24.23
C LEU A 275 1.18 -9.17 -24.15
N ASN A 276 1.60 -9.98 -23.17
CA ASN A 276 3.01 -10.20 -22.85
C ASN A 276 3.50 -11.60 -23.22
N TRP A 277 2.74 -12.32 -24.05
CA TRP A 277 3.16 -13.61 -24.57
C TRP A 277 4.30 -13.45 -25.59
N TYR A 278 5.46 -14.02 -25.29
CA TYR A 278 6.63 -13.90 -26.17
C TYR A 278 6.63 -15.01 -27.23
N CYS A 279 6.58 -14.63 -28.51
CA CYS A 279 6.59 -15.56 -29.65
C CYS A 279 7.98 -15.80 -30.27
N GLY A 280 9.04 -15.19 -29.71
CA GLY A 280 10.40 -15.33 -30.25
C GLY A 280 11.14 -16.57 -29.73
N ASN A 281 12.41 -16.71 -30.13
CA ASN A 281 13.24 -17.87 -29.81
C ASN A 281 14.43 -17.57 -28.88
N ASP A 282 14.49 -16.38 -28.27
CA ASP A 282 15.43 -16.12 -27.18
C ASP A 282 14.97 -16.87 -25.92
N ARG A 283 15.80 -17.81 -25.46
CA ARG A 283 15.50 -18.66 -24.29
C ARG A 283 15.25 -17.86 -23.02
N SER A 284 15.97 -16.75 -22.82
CA SER A 284 15.85 -15.94 -21.61
C SER A 284 14.46 -15.29 -21.47
N MET A 285 13.79 -15.05 -22.60
CA MET A 285 12.48 -14.41 -22.67
C MET A 285 11.31 -15.41 -22.67
N LEU A 286 11.56 -16.72 -22.70
CA LEU A 286 10.53 -17.77 -22.65
C LEU A 286 10.09 -18.14 -21.23
N LEU A 287 10.87 -17.78 -20.20
CA LEU A 287 10.53 -18.07 -18.80
C LEU A 287 9.15 -17.53 -18.39
N PRO A 288 8.79 -16.26 -18.69
CA PRO A 288 7.46 -15.71 -18.40
C PRO A 288 6.30 -16.56 -18.91
N ASN A 289 6.38 -17.06 -20.15
CA ASN A 289 5.35 -17.90 -20.77
C ASN A 289 5.12 -19.19 -19.98
N CYS A 290 6.16 -19.72 -19.33
CA CYS A 290 6.09 -20.96 -18.57
C CYS A 290 5.62 -20.75 -17.12
N LEU A 291 5.99 -19.62 -16.51
CA LEU A 291 5.86 -19.40 -15.07
C LEU A 291 4.62 -18.58 -14.67
N PHE A 292 4.25 -17.57 -15.45
CA PHE A 292 3.13 -16.70 -15.07
C PHE A 292 1.79 -17.40 -15.25
N ARG A 293 0.86 -17.11 -14.35
CA ARG A 293 -0.51 -17.64 -14.32
C ARG A 293 -1.46 -16.51 -13.96
N MET A 294 -2.72 -16.65 -14.35
CA MET A 294 -3.73 -15.66 -14.04
C MET A 294 -4.01 -15.62 -12.54
N GLY A 295 -4.23 -14.41 -12.03
CA GLY A 295 -4.64 -14.19 -10.65
C GLY A 295 -5.24 -12.81 -10.45
N GLY A 296 -6.24 -12.74 -9.58
CA GLY A 296 -6.84 -11.50 -9.10
C GLY A 296 -7.13 -11.63 -7.61
N ALA A 297 -6.77 -10.64 -6.83
CA ALA A 297 -7.05 -10.60 -5.40
C ALA A 297 -7.65 -9.25 -5.01
N ALA A 298 -8.67 -9.28 -4.16
CA ALA A 298 -9.26 -8.12 -3.53
C ALA A 298 -9.04 -8.22 -2.02
N VAL A 299 -8.57 -7.14 -1.41
CA VAL A 299 -8.22 -7.08 0.02
C VAL A 299 -8.90 -5.86 0.62
N LEU A 300 -9.57 -6.04 1.76
CA LEU A 300 -10.26 -4.98 2.47
C LEU A 300 -9.57 -4.64 3.79
N LEU A 301 -9.20 -3.38 3.97
CA LEU A 301 -8.60 -2.87 5.20
C LEU A 301 -9.49 -1.81 5.86
N SER A 302 -9.42 -1.71 7.19
CA SER A 302 -10.06 -0.63 7.98
C SER A 302 -9.15 -0.19 9.13
N ASN A 303 -9.33 1.05 9.58
CA ASN A 303 -8.76 1.57 10.83
C ASN A 303 -9.77 1.59 11.99
#